data_AF-A0A2M8J3X1-F1
#
_entry.id   AF-A0A2M8J3X1-F1
#
_cell.length_a   1.000
_cell.length_b   1.000
_cell.length_c   1.000
_cell.angle_alpha   90.00
_cell.angle_beta   90.00
_cell.angle_gamma   90.00
#
_symmetry.space_group_name_H-M   'P 1'
#
loop_
_entity.id
_entity.type
_entity.pdbx_description
1 polymer ?
#
loop_
_entity_poly.entity_id
_entity_poly.type
_entity_poly.pdbx_seq_one_letter_code
_entity_poly.pdbx_strand_id
1 'polypeptide(L)'
;MVSRNDPFTGDRRRIADDLGMAWAWCEHIHRDLKPFTLVAGVFDLGDGRFGVEPGIEETEWYFECGVVRVTALEALGTLGYLEAPARWYARYPTAFIFARRLSAHETLRALACLRSRGLVAPRSCRRRK
;
A
#
# COMPACT_ATOMS: atom_id res chain seq x y z
N MET A 1 -22.70 8.35 9.93
CA MET A 1 -22.19 9.32 8.94
C MET A 1 -20.95 9.95 9.55
N VAL A 2 -19.74 9.65 9.05
CA VAL A 2 -18.48 10.11 9.66
C VAL A 2 -18.30 11.61 9.41
N SER A 3 -18.14 12.41 10.47
CA SER A 3 -17.94 13.86 10.42
C SER A 3 -16.50 14.19 10.00
N ARG A 4 -16.29 15.36 9.39
CA ARG A 4 -14.99 15.81 8.85
C ARG A 4 -13.86 15.91 9.89
N ASN A 5 -14.21 16.00 11.16
CA ASN A 5 -13.28 16.17 12.28
C ASN A 5 -13.21 14.94 13.20
N ASP A 6 -13.89 13.85 12.84
CA ASP A 6 -13.79 12.64 13.64
C ASP A 6 -12.35 12.11 13.52
N PRO A 7 -11.66 11.88 14.65
CA PRO A 7 -10.28 11.44 14.63
C PRO A 7 -10.20 10.08 13.94
N PHE A 8 -9.15 9.88 13.14
CA PHE A 8 -8.84 8.59 12.55
C PHE A 8 -8.86 7.49 13.62
N THR A 9 -9.72 6.48 13.45
CA THR A 9 -9.94 5.44 14.46
C THR A 9 -9.16 4.15 14.19
N GLY A 10 -8.53 4.03 13.02
CA GLY A 10 -7.80 2.84 12.63
C GLY A 10 -6.49 2.64 13.40
N ASP A 11 -6.04 1.38 13.49
CA ASP A 11 -4.74 1.05 14.04
C ASP A 11 -3.64 1.45 13.04
N ARG A 12 -3.06 2.64 13.28
CA ARG A 12 -2.00 3.20 12.42
C ARG A 12 -0.79 2.28 12.31
N ARG A 13 -0.44 1.56 13.37
CA ARG A 13 0.73 0.69 13.39
C ARG A 13 0.49 -0.52 12.50
N ARG A 14 -0.67 -1.17 12.66
CA ARG A 14 -1.07 -2.28 11.80
C ARG A 14 -1.11 -1.87 10.32
N ILE A 15 -1.66 -0.70 10.01
CA ILE A 15 -1.72 -0.22 8.61
C ILE A 15 -0.32 0.06 8.06
N ALA A 16 0.58 0.63 8.87
CA ALA A 16 1.98 0.81 8.47
C ALA A 16 2.70 -0.52 8.23
N ASP A 17 2.41 -1.56 9.02
CA ASP A 17 2.92 -2.91 8.83
C ASP A 17 2.40 -3.53 7.51
N ASP A 18 1.09 -3.44 7.27
CA ASP A 18 0.44 -3.95 6.06
C ASP A 18 0.94 -3.22 4.80
N LEU A 19 1.15 -1.90 4.88
CA LEU A 19 1.83 -1.12 3.84
C LEU A 19 3.29 -1.53 3.65
N GLY A 20 4.00 -1.89 4.72
CA GLY A 20 5.34 -2.46 4.64
C GLY A 20 5.38 -3.79 3.87
N MET A 21 4.37 -4.64 4.08
CA MET A 21 4.22 -5.88 3.31
C MET A 21 3.92 -5.61 1.83
N ALA A 22 3.01 -4.68 1.54
CA ALA A 22 2.72 -4.26 0.17
C ALA A 22 3.95 -3.65 -0.51
N TRP A 23 4.73 -2.85 0.22
CA TRP A 23 5.96 -2.26 -0.30
C TRP A 23 7.02 -3.31 -0.65
N ALA A 24 7.21 -4.32 0.20
CA ALA A 24 8.08 -5.44 -0.11
C ALA A 24 7.69 -6.17 -1.41
N TRP A 25 6.38 -6.27 -1.69
CA TRP A 25 5.91 -6.81 -2.96
C TRP A 25 6.22 -5.88 -4.13
N CYS A 26 5.96 -4.57 -3.99
CA CYS A 26 6.31 -3.59 -4.99
C CYS A 26 7.80 -3.63 -5.34
N GLU A 27 8.70 -3.66 -4.35
CA GLU A 27 10.15 -3.79 -4.58
C GLU A 27 10.54 -5.12 -5.23
N HIS A 28 9.79 -6.20 -4.97
CA HIS A 28 10.03 -7.49 -5.60
C HIS A 28 9.72 -7.48 -7.10
N ILE A 29 8.64 -6.79 -7.50
CA ILE A 29 8.22 -6.67 -8.90
C ILE A 29 9.03 -5.58 -9.62
N HIS A 30 9.21 -4.44 -8.98
CA HIS A 30 9.86 -3.24 -9.52
C HIS A 30 11.16 -2.99 -8.76
N ARG A 31 12.24 -3.64 -9.22
CA ARG A 31 13.53 -3.63 -8.52
C ARG A 31 14.20 -2.26 -8.44
N ASP A 32 13.79 -1.35 -9.31
CA ASP A 32 14.37 -0.01 -9.45
C ASP A 32 13.63 1.06 -8.62
N LEU A 33 12.76 0.64 -7.68
CA LEU A 33 11.96 1.54 -6.85
C LEU A 33 12.70 2.27 -5.72
N LYS A 34 13.99 2.00 -5.53
CA LYS A 34 14.77 2.76 -4.54
C LYS A 34 15.14 4.11 -5.14
N PRO A 35 15.05 5.22 -4.38
CA PRO A 35 14.98 5.30 -2.92
C PRO A 35 13.58 5.65 -2.33
N PHE A 36 12.49 5.34 -3.03
CA PHE A 36 11.14 5.72 -2.61
C PHE A 36 10.61 4.91 -1.40
N THR A 37 9.57 5.42 -0.73
CA THR A 37 8.77 4.69 0.27
C THR A 37 7.29 4.74 -0.11
N LEU A 38 6.57 3.64 0.09
CA LEU A 38 5.12 3.60 -0.10
C LEU A 38 4.42 4.43 0.99
N VAL A 39 3.53 5.33 0.55
CA VAL A 39 2.63 6.09 1.42
C VAL A 39 1.20 5.81 0.98
N ALA A 40 0.24 5.85 1.90
CA ALA A 40 -1.16 5.79 1.55
C ALA A 40 -1.96 6.87 2.25
N GLY A 41 -2.81 7.55 1.48
CA GLY A 41 -3.98 8.23 2.03
C GLY A 41 -4.99 7.18 2.48
N VAL A 42 -5.35 7.20 3.76
CA VAL A 42 -6.30 6.26 4.35
C VAL A 42 -7.59 6.99 4.65
N PHE A 43 -8.69 6.39 4.21
CA PHE A 43 -10.05 6.88 4.39
C PHE A 43 -10.82 5.90 5.26
N ASP A 44 -11.33 6.37 6.39
CA ASP A 44 -12.26 5.61 7.23
C ASP A 44 -13.63 5.50 6.52
N LEU A 45 -14.00 4.29 6.12
CA LEU A 45 -15.29 3.99 5.47
C LEU A 45 -16.40 3.71 6.49
N GLY A 46 -16.07 3.63 7.79
CA GLY A 46 -16.95 3.09 8.82
C GLY A 46 -16.94 1.56 8.89
N ASP A 47 -17.51 1.02 9.96
CA ASP A 47 -17.62 -0.44 10.23
C ASP A 47 -16.27 -1.19 10.21
N GLY A 48 -15.17 -0.51 10.56
CA GLY A 48 -13.82 -1.08 10.53
C GLY A 48 -13.24 -1.30 9.13
N ARG A 49 -13.84 -0.71 8.09
CA ARG A 49 -13.35 -0.78 6.70
C ARG A 49 -12.55 0.48 6.36
N PHE A 50 -11.49 0.29 5.59
CA PHE A 50 -10.61 1.38 5.16
C PHE A 50 -10.43 1.37 3.64
N GLY A 51 -10.63 2.54 3.05
CA GLY A 51 -10.24 2.83 1.67
C GLY A 51 -8.80 3.34 1.65
N VAL A 52 -8.02 2.92 0.66
CA VAL A 52 -6.62 3.35 0.51
C VAL A 52 -6.38 3.96 -0.86
N GLU A 53 -5.59 5.02 -0.87
CA GLU A 53 -5.03 5.64 -2.06
C GLU A 53 -3.49 5.62 -1.94
N PRO A 54 -2.83 4.59 -2.52
CA PRO A 54 -1.38 4.47 -2.46
C PRO A 54 -0.68 5.43 -3.40
N GLY A 55 0.45 5.97 -2.93
CA GLY A 55 1.43 6.70 -3.70
C GLY A 55 2.83 6.41 -3.20
N ILE A 56 3.81 7.11 -3.74
CA ILE A 56 5.19 7.03 -3.27
C ILE A 56 5.68 8.41 -2.84
N GLU A 57 6.60 8.41 -1.89
CA GLU A 57 7.28 9.60 -1.44
C GLU A 57 8.81 9.42 -1.49
N GLU A 58 9.50 10.41 -2.03
CA GLU A 58 10.95 10.60 -1.91
C GLU A 58 11.19 11.99 -1.33
N THR A 59 11.85 12.06 -0.17
CA THR A 59 12.38 13.32 0.39
C THR A 59 11.38 14.49 0.33
N GLU A 60 10.13 14.25 0.76
CA GLU A 60 9.02 15.23 0.85
C GLU A 60 8.24 15.54 -0.44
N TRP A 61 8.48 14.80 -1.54
CA TRP A 61 7.72 14.95 -2.80
C TRP A 61 6.85 13.73 -3.10
N TYR A 62 5.55 13.97 -3.33
CA TYR A 62 4.59 12.96 -3.77
C TYR A 62 4.66 12.78 -5.28
N PHE A 63 4.87 11.54 -5.74
CA PHE A 63 4.84 11.21 -7.17
C PHE A 63 3.64 10.30 -7.47
N GLU A 64 2.87 10.65 -8.51
CA GLU A 64 1.92 9.72 -9.11
C GLU A 64 2.69 8.56 -9.74
N CYS A 65 2.68 7.42 -9.07
CA CYS A 65 3.44 6.25 -9.51
C CYS A 65 2.48 5.21 -10.09
N GLY A 66 2.05 5.42 -11.34
CA GLY A 66 0.96 4.66 -11.97
C GLY A 66 1.08 3.14 -11.84
N VAL A 67 2.23 2.55 -12.22
CA VAL A 67 2.42 1.09 -12.17
C VAL A 67 2.56 0.57 -10.73
N VAL A 68 3.19 1.35 -9.85
CA VAL A 68 3.39 0.98 -8.43
C VAL A 68 2.08 1.04 -7.67
N ARG A 69 1.22 2.03 -7.97
CA ARG A 69 -0.12 2.16 -7.38
C ARG A 69 -0.95 0.90 -7.63
N VAL A 70 -0.99 0.42 -8.87
CA VAL A 70 -1.72 -0.81 -9.22
C VAL A 70 -1.15 -2.01 -8.44
N THR A 71 0.18 -2.15 -8.44
CA THR A 71 0.87 -3.25 -7.73
C THR A 71 0.60 -3.22 -6.22
N ALA A 72 0.59 -2.03 -5.62
CA ALA A 72 0.29 -1.82 -4.22
C ALA A 72 -1.17 -2.13 -3.89
N LEU A 73 -2.11 -1.70 -4.74
CA LEU A 73 -3.54 -1.99 -4.57
C LEU A 73 -3.84 -3.49 -4.66
N GLU A 74 -3.20 -4.22 -5.57
CA GLU A 74 -3.32 -5.68 -5.63
C GLU A 74 -2.86 -6.33 -4.33
N ALA A 75 -1.68 -5.93 -3.81
CA ALA A 75 -1.16 -6.46 -2.56
C ALA A 75 -2.06 -6.12 -1.36
N LEU A 76 -2.48 -4.87 -1.23
CA LEU A 76 -3.36 -4.40 -0.16
C LEU A 76 -4.75 -5.04 -0.24
N GLY A 77 -5.26 -5.32 -1.44
CA GLY A 77 -6.49 -6.08 -1.64
C GLY A 77 -6.44 -7.46 -1.01
N THR A 78 -5.31 -8.17 -1.11
CA THR A 78 -5.13 -9.47 -0.43
C THR A 78 -5.11 -9.38 1.10
N LEU A 79 -4.86 -8.19 1.65
CA LEU A 79 -4.87 -7.89 3.07
C LEU A 79 -6.24 -7.38 3.55
N GLY A 80 -7.21 -7.19 2.64
CA GLY A 80 -8.58 -6.79 2.94
C GLY A 80 -8.85 -5.30 2.80
N TYR A 81 -7.93 -4.52 2.23
CA TYR A 81 -8.14 -3.10 1.93
C TYR A 81 -8.94 -2.92 0.64
N LEU A 82 -9.68 -1.82 0.58
CA LEU A 82 -10.44 -1.42 -0.60
C LEU A 82 -9.75 -0.24 -1.30
N GLU A 83 -9.78 -0.20 -2.63
CA GLU A 83 -9.37 1.01 -3.35
C GLU A 83 -10.33 2.16 -3.00
N ALA A 84 -9.77 3.35 -2.73
CA ALA A 84 -10.56 4.55 -2.54
C ALA A 84 -11.36 4.87 -3.83
N PRO A 85 -12.69 5.11 -3.75
CA PRO A 85 -13.51 5.41 -4.93
C PRO A 85 -13.06 6.68 -5.68
N ALA A 86 -12.97 6.61 -7.01
CA ALA A 86 -12.52 7.73 -7.87
C ALA A 86 -13.37 9.02 -7.75
N ARG A 87 -14.63 8.91 -7.30
CA ARG A 87 -15.57 10.04 -7.19
C ARG A 87 -15.83 10.48 -5.75
N TRP A 88 -14.87 10.29 -4.84
CA TRP A 88 -15.00 10.85 -3.50
C TRP A 88 -14.72 12.35 -3.52
N TYR A 89 -15.80 13.13 -3.72
CA TYR A 89 -15.77 14.58 -3.66
C TYR A 89 -15.23 15.05 -2.28
N ALA A 90 -14.04 15.65 -2.28
CA ALA A 90 -13.59 16.65 -1.31
C ALA A 90 -13.44 16.25 0.17
N ARG A 91 -12.86 15.07 0.46
CA ARG A 91 -12.29 14.80 1.80
C ARG A 91 -10.79 14.55 1.66
N TYR A 92 -9.98 15.37 2.35
CA TYR A 92 -8.59 14.99 2.64
C TYR A 92 -8.60 13.62 3.32
N PRO A 93 -7.60 12.76 3.09
CA PRO A 93 -7.55 11.47 3.76
C PRO A 93 -7.59 11.68 5.27
N THR A 94 -8.29 10.78 5.97
CA THR A 94 -8.39 10.81 7.43
C THR A 94 -7.02 10.64 8.11
N ALA A 95 -6.10 9.95 7.44
CA ALA A 95 -4.69 9.89 7.82
C ALA A 95 -3.81 9.65 6.59
N PHE A 96 -2.60 10.20 6.61
CA PHE A 96 -1.50 9.73 5.78
C PHE A 96 -0.65 8.76 6.58
N ILE A 97 -0.44 7.55 6.05
CA ILE A 97 0.34 6.51 6.72
C ILE A 97 1.45 6.04 5.79
N PHE A 98 2.65 5.99 6.34
CA PHE A 98 3.85 5.51 5.68
C PHE A 98 4.04 4.03 5.92
N ALA A 99 4.52 3.32 4.90
CA ALA A 99 4.98 1.95 5.07
C ALA A 99 6.09 1.89 6.11
N ARG A 100 5.98 0.93 7.04
CA ARG A 100 7.12 0.59 7.89
C ARG A 100 8.18 -0.12 7.04
N ARG A 101 9.43 0.28 7.22
CA ARG A 101 10.56 -0.44 6.61
C ARG A 101 10.71 -1.83 7.25
N LEU A 102 10.68 -2.86 6.40
CA LEU A 102 10.84 -4.25 6.82
C LEU A 102 12.33 -4.64 6.81
N SER A 103 12.73 -5.46 7.77
CA SER A 103 14.00 -6.18 7.73
C SER A 103 13.98 -7.26 6.64
N ALA A 104 15.15 -7.77 6.24
CA ALA A 104 15.24 -8.82 5.21
C ALA A 104 14.39 -10.07 5.53
N HIS A 105 14.35 -10.48 6.80
CA HIS A 105 13.55 -11.62 7.23
C HIS A 105 12.04 -11.34 7.17
N GLU A 106 11.63 -10.13 7.57
CA GLU A 106 10.23 -9.71 7.46
C GLU A 106 9.81 -9.58 6.00
N THR A 107 10.67 -9.05 5.12
CA THR A 107 10.44 -9.01 3.67
C THR A 107 10.17 -10.40 3.11
N LEU A 108 11.02 -11.39 3.43
CA LEU A 108 10.82 -12.77 2.97
C LEU A 108 9.49 -13.36 3.46
N ARG A 109 9.14 -13.12 4.73
CA ARG A 109 7.85 -13.54 5.31
C ARG A 109 6.67 -12.85 4.63
N ALA A 110 6.77 -11.55 4.35
CA ALA A 110 5.74 -10.78 3.66
C ALA A 110 5.48 -11.33 2.26
N LEU A 111 6.55 -11.58 1.49
CA LEU A 111 6.44 -12.18 0.16
C LEU A 111 5.80 -13.57 0.19
N ALA A 112 6.17 -14.41 1.17
CA ALA A 112 5.56 -15.72 1.35
C ALA A 112 4.06 -15.63 1.70
N CYS A 113 3.70 -14.70 2.58
CA CYS A 113 2.31 -14.45 2.99
C CYS A 113 1.45 -13.98 1.80
N LEU A 114 1.93 -13.00 1.03
CA LEU A 114 1.17 -12.48 -0.12
C LEU A 114 1.00 -13.55 -1.20
N ARG A 115 2.02 -14.37 -1.43
CA ARG A 115 1.93 -15.52 -2.35
C ARG A 115 0.93 -16.58 -1.87
N SER A 116 0.93 -16.91 -0.58
CA SER A 116 -0.03 -17.89 -0.04
C SER A 116 -1.48 -17.38 -0.08
N ARG A 117 -1.67 -16.06 -0.11
CA ARG A 117 -2.95 -15.39 -0.35
C ARG A 117 -3.32 -15.25 -1.84
N GLY A 118 -2.54 -15.83 -2.74
CA GLY A 118 -2.85 -15.89 -4.17
C GLY A 118 -2.25 -14.75 -5.01
N LEU A 119 -1.42 -13.87 -4.43
CA LEU A 119 -0.74 -12.83 -5.19
C LEU A 119 0.41 -13.44 -6.00
N VAL A 120 0.27 -13.42 -7.33
CA VAL A 120 1.24 -14.03 -8.25
C VAL A 120 2.12 -12.93 -8.84
N ALA A 121 3.43 -13.10 -8.73
CA ALA A 121 4.36 -12.20 -9.42
C ALA A 121 4.19 -12.40 -10.94
N PRO A 122 4.17 -11.33 -11.76
CA PRO A 122 4.24 -11.47 -13.20
C PRO A 122 5.41 -12.40 -13.52
N ARG A 123 5.16 -13.45 -14.33
CA ARG A 123 6.23 -14.32 -14.81
C ARG A 123 7.24 -13.42 -15.50
N SER A 124 8.40 -13.21 -14.89
CA SER A 124 9.48 -12.49 -15.54
C SER A 124 9.70 -13.15 -16.89
N CYS A 125 9.57 -12.37 -17.98
CA CYS A 125 10.11 -12.78 -19.25
C CYS A 125 11.57 -13.12 -18.99
N ARG A 126 11.89 -14.43 -18.94
CA ARG A 126 13.26 -14.92 -18.95
C ARG A 126 13.90 -14.25 -20.16
N ARG A 127 14.75 -13.25 -19.92
CA ARG A 127 15.71 -12.81 -20.93
C ARG A 127 16.47 -14.09 -21.31
N ARG A 128 16.16 -14.62 -22.50
CA ARG A 128 17.04 -15.57 -23.17
C ARG A 128 18.39 -14.87 -23.26
N LYS A 129 19.42 -15.60 -22.84
CA LYS A 129 20.83 -15.20 -22.98
C LYS A 129 21.14 -14.80 -24.41
#